data_AF-A0A358QVL2-F1
#
_entry.id   AF-A0A358QVL2-F1
#
_cell.length_a   1.000
_cell.length_b   1.000
_cell.length_c   1.000
_cell.angle_alpha   90.00
_cell.angle_beta   90.00
_cell.angle_gamma   90.00
#
_symmetry.space_group_name_H-M   'P 1'
#
loop_
_entity.id
_entity.type
_entity.pdbx_description
1 polymer ?
#
loop_
_entity_poly.entity_id
_entity_poly.type
_entity_poly.pdbx_seq_one_letter_code
_entity_poly.pdbx_strand_id
1 'polypeptide(L)'
;MGIEPLPNNMSMNLQSGAVIQDGAIASGKNGGKGMGLIIAVFFLLLIASPLLMMGAVMPFLWAPGSLSGPGAGGASGPPDGPVPAYVPAEIQYHPMVSAYPALVAWLAKRNSALADDQHLAAIEAAGQRWNVDPLLLLAITGQEQSFVPRRGNWQAVERNPWNVFGSWQRWSGGFDASASWAANTVARLSKGCPSDTSVIKWVNGFDASGIRSNPGWGYAGDPNWWCGVSKFYNQLQQVAKGGG
;
A
#
# COMPACT_ATOMS: atom_id res chain seq x y z
N MET A 1 46.48 35.24 -40.08
CA MET A 1 45.24 35.95 -40.45
C MET A 1 44.23 35.54 -39.39
N GLY A 2 43.96 36.32 -38.32
CA GLY A 2 43.48 37.71 -38.36
C GLY A 2 42.10 37.70 -39.01
N ILE A 3 40.98 38.07 -38.40
CA ILE A 3 40.74 39.18 -37.48
C ILE A 3 39.53 38.89 -36.57
N GLU A 4 39.60 39.54 -35.42
CA GLU A 4 38.73 39.70 -34.25
C GLU A 4 37.25 40.13 -34.45
N PRO A 5 36.46 40.19 -33.34
CA PRO A 5 35.00 40.07 -33.28
C PRO A 5 34.28 41.41 -32.94
N LEU A 6 33.05 41.29 -32.39
CA LEU A 6 32.20 42.26 -31.63
C LEU A 6 30.92 42.75 -32.38
N PRO A 7 29.84 43.20 -31.68
CA PRO A 7 29.83 43.71 -30.30
C PRO A 7 28.68 43.32 -29.34
N ASN A 8 29.00 43.50 -28.06
CA ASN A 8 28.11 43.81 -26.93
C ASN A 8 27.45 45.19 -27.10
N ASN A 9 26.17 45.32 -26.71
CA ASN A 9 25.67 46.30 -25.72
C ASN A 9 24.17 46.54 -25.91
N MET A 10 23.39 46.29 -24.85
CA MET A 10 22.51 47.34 -24.34
C MET A 10 22.22 47.11 -22.86
N SER A 11 22.95 47.88 -22.07
CA SER A 11 22.70 48.24 -20.68
C SER A 11 21.39 49.02 -20.53
N MET A 12 20.62 48.73 -19.47
CA MET A 12 19.86 49.77 -18.77
C MET A 12 20.07 49.66 -17.26
N ASN A 13 20.59 50.79 -16.79
CA ASN A 13 20.93 51.23 -15.45
C ASN A 13 19.66 51.49 -14.62
N LEU A 14 19.76 51.39 -13.29
CA LEU A 14 19.33 52.43 -12.34
C LEU A 14 19.71 51.98 -10.90
N GLN A 15 20.78 52.62 -10.39
CA GLN A 15 20.92 53.32 -9.09
C GLN A 15 19.89 53.00 -7.98
N SER A 16 20.16 52.97 -6.67
CA SER A 16 21.12 53.61 -5.75
C SER A 16 20.92 52.90 -4.38
N GLY A 17 21.90 52.54 -3.55
CA GLY A 17 22.65 53.41 -2.64
C GLY A 17 22.16 53.27 -1.17
N ALA A 18 23.03 52.80 -0.26
CA ALA A 18 23.09 53.05 1.22
C ALA A 18 23.86 51.89 1.90
N VAL A 19 25.17 52.03 2.18
CA VAL A 19 25.77 52.43 3.48
C VAL A 19 25.40 51.50 4.64
N ILE A 20 26.35 50.64 5.05
CA ILE A 20 26.33 49.89 6.31
C ILE A 20 27.24 50.62 7.31
N GLN A 21 26.68 51.02 8.45
CA GLN A 21 27.41 51.47 9.63
C GLN A 21 27.43 50.35 10.68
N ASP A 22 28.57 50.23 11.35
CA ASP A 22 28.79 49.44 12.57
C ASP A 22 27.87 49.87 13.72
N GLY A 23 27.45 48.90 14.53
CA GLY A 23 26.74 49.14 15.79
C GLY A 23 26.63 47.86 16.61
N ALA A 24 27.22 47.88 17.80
CA ALA A 24 27.41 46.73 18.66
C ALA A 24 26.30 46.56 19.73
N ILE A 25 26.27 45.35 20.30
CA ILE A 25 25.82 44.91 21.65
C ILE A 25 24.32 44.99 22.04
N ALA A 26 23.70 43.83 22.32
CA ALA A 26 22.98 43.59 23.58
C ALA A 26 22.66 42.10 23.82
N SER A 27 22.82 41.73 25.10
CA SER A 27 22.64 40.43 25.73
C SER A 27 21.16 40.02 25.85
N GLY A 28 20.86 38.73 25.64
CA GLY A 28 19.57 38.12 25.97
C GLY A 28 19.73 36.68 26.48
N LYS A 29 19.74 36.50 27.80
CA LYS A 29 19.47 35.21 28.48
C LYS A 29 18.03 34.81 28.22
N ASN A 30 17.80 33.55 27.82
CA ASN A 30 16.72 32.65 28.23
C ASN A 30 17.03 31.30 27.56
N GLY A 31 17.34 30.23 28.27
CA GLY A 31 16.41 29.56 29.17
C GLY A 31 15.81 28.40 28.40
N GLY A 32 16.39 27.20 28.57
CA GLY A 32 16.03 26.03 27.78
C GLY A 32 14.58 25.59 27.97
N LYS A 33 14.06 24.93 26.94
CA LYS A 33 13.16 23.76 27.03
C LYS A 33 13.14 23.04 25.69
N GLY A 34 13.24 21.73 25.78
CA GLY A 34 13.51 20.81 24.69
C GLY A 34 12.58 20.94 23.50
N MET A 35 13.20 20.88 22.33
CA MET A 35 12.61 20.56 21.04
C MET A 35 11.99 19.16 21.13
N GLY A 36 10.70 19.10 21.43
CA GLY A 36 10.01 17.84 21.65
C GLY A 36 8.50 17.98 21.56
N LEU A 37 7.98 18.30 20.37
CA LEU A 37 6.57 18.02 20.02
C LEU A 37 6.27 18.27 18.52
N ILE A 38 6.94 17.59 17.57
CA ILE A 38 6.46 17.54 16.16
C ILE A 38 6.53 16.09 15.62
N ILE A 39 6.19 15.11 16.45
CA ILE A 39 5.89 13.73 15.99
C ILE A 39 4.69 13.23 16.79
N ALA A 40 3.52 13.85 16.62
CA ALA A 40 2.27 13.36 17.21
C ALA A 40 0.99 13.76 16.44
N VAL A 41 1.11 14.30 15.22
CA VAL A 41 -0.08 14.71 14.42
C VAL A 41 -0.27 13.86 13.16
N PHE A 42 0.74 13.10 12.70
CA PHE A 42 0.59 12.19 11.55
C PHE A 42 -0.04 10.82 11.88
N PHE A 43 -0.18 10.46 13.16
CA PHE A 43 -0.75 9.17 13.56
C PHE A 43 -2.24 9.22 13.95
N LEU A 44 -2.85 10.41 14.02
CA LEU A 44 -4.25 10.56 14.45
C LEU A 44 -5.25 10.72 13.29
N LEU A 45 -4.79 10.85 12.04
CA LEU A 45 -5.65 10.99 10.85
C LEU A 45 -5.82 9.68 10.03
N LEU A 46 -5.16 8.58 10.42
CA LEU A 46 -5.29 7.27 9.75
C LEU A 46 -6.15 6.25 10.53
N ILE A 47 -6.65 6.62 11.72
CA ILE A 47 -7.48 5.75 12.57
C ILE A 47 -8.94 6.26 12.63
N ALA A 48 -9.23 7.39 11.96
CA ALA A 48 -10.58 7.80 11.61
C ALA A 48 -11.00 7.17 10.26
N SER A 49 -11.06 5.84 10.24
CA SER A 49 -12.27 5.14 9.82
C SER A 49 -12.88 5.48 8.44
N PRO A 50 -12.75 4.62 7.41
CA PRO A 50 -13.77 4.48 6.37
C PRO A 50 -15.04 3.78 6.93
N LEU A 51 -15.45 4.14 8.16
CA LEU A 51 -16.62 3.59 8.86
C LEU A 51 -17.90 4.39 8.57
N LEU A 52 -17.91 5.36 7.65
CA LEU A 52 -19.07 6.24 7.43
C LEU A 52 -19.60 6.38 5.98
N MET A 53 -19.10 5.62 4.98
CA MET A 53 -19.56 5.81 3.59
C MET A 53 -19.93 4.53 2.82
N MET A 54 -20.28 3.43 3.49
CA MET A 54 -20.84 2.23 2.83
C MET A 54 -22.27 1.89 3.28
N GLY A 55 -23.00 2.87 3.83
CA GLY A 55 -24.39 2.69 4.27
C GLY A 55 -25.46 3.30 3.35
N ALA A 56 -25.13 4.03 2.29
CA ALA A 56 -26.12 4.91 1.64
C ALA A 56 -26.14 4.95 0.10
N VAL A 57 -25.33 4.18 -0.64
CA VAL A 57 -25.40 4.20 -2.12
C VAL A 57 -25.15 2.81 -2.72
N MET A 58 -26.09 1.89 -2.50
CA MET A 58 -26.28 0.74 -3.37
C MET A 58 -27.75 0.68 -3.81
N PRO A 59 -28.14 1.43 -4.84
CA PRO A 59 -29.15 0.96 -5.78
C PRO A 59 -28.46 0.71 -7.13
N PHE A 60 -28.80 -0.38 -7.81
CA PHE A 60 -28.26 -0.85 -9.10
C PHE A 60 -27.02 -1.76 -9.08
N LEU A 61 -27.20 -2.97 -8.52
CA LEU A 61 -26.82 -4.21 -9.21
C LEU A 61 -27.89 -5.30 -8.92
N TRP A 62 -29.15 -5.01 -9.27
CA TRP A 62 -30.18 -6.03 -9.48
C TRP A 62 -30.57 -5.99 -10.95
N ALA A 63 -29.79 -6.68 -11.78
CA ALA A 63 -30.24 -7.16 -13.08
C ALA A 63 -30.49 -8.67 -12.93
N PRO A 64 -31.65 -9.20 -13.32
CA PRO A 64 -31.94 -10.62 -13.20
C PRO A 64 -31.19 -11.34 -14.33
N GLY A 65 -29.99 -11.82 -14.04
CA GLY A 65 -29.18 -12.54 -15.00
C GLY A 65 -27.77 -12.78 -14.51
N SER A 66 -27.56 -13.94 -13.88
CA SER A 66 -26.26 -14.58 -13.65
C SER A 66 -25.19 -13.76 -12.89
N LEU A 67 -25.38 -13.59 -11.58
CA LEU A 67 -24.27 -13.56 -10.62
C LEU A 67 -24.70 -14.35 -9.39
N SER A 68 -24.27 -15.60 -9.30
CA SER A 68 -24.27 -16.36 -8.05
C SER A 68 -23.19 -15.77 -7.13
N GLY A 69 -23.41 -14.55 -6.63
CA GLY A 69 -22.70 -14.05 -5.47
C GLY A 69 -23.31 -14.69 -4.23
N PRO A 70 -22.52 -15.15 -3.25
CA PRO A 70 -23.08 -15.58 -1.99
C PRO A 70 -23.78 -14.37 -1.36
N GLY A 71 -25.07 -14.52 -1.08
CA GLY A 71 -25.83 -13.57 -0.30
C GLY A 71 -25.20 -13.40 1.09
N ALA A 72 -25.78 -12.52 1.89
CA ALA A 72 -25.37 -12.20 3.25
C ALA A 72 -25.49 -13.37 4.28
N GLY A 73 -25.28 -14.62 3.85
CA GLY A 73 -24.84 -15.73 4.68
C GLY A 73 -23.32 -15.82 4.56
N GLY A 74 -22.61 -15.55 5.66
CA GLY A 74 -21.16 -15.36 5.68
C GLY A 74 -20.39 -16.45 4.94
N ALA A 75 -19.50 -16.04 4.04
CA ALA A 75 -18.51 -16.92 3.46
C ALA A 75 -17.64 -17.49 4.59
N SER A 76 -17.96 -18.72 5.03
CA SER A 76 -17.26 -19.44 6.08
C SER A 76 -16.05 -20.21 5.55
N GLY A 77 -15.77 -20.14 4.25
CA GLY A 77 -14.68 -20.85 3.59
C GLY A 77 -13.88 -19.97 2.61
N PRO A 78 -12.74 -20.49 2.12
CA PRO A 78 -11.99 -19.84 1.05
C PRO A 78 -12.85 -19.75 -0.22
N PRO A 79 -12.58 -18.77 -1.11
CA PRO A 79 -13.25 -18.70 -2.39
C PRO A 79 -12.98 -19.96 -3.23
N ASP A 80 -13.97 -20.35 -4.04
CA ASP A 80 -13.87 -21.45 -5.00
C ASP A 80 -13.77 -20.92 -6.45
N GLY A 81 -13.29 -21.76 -7.37
CA GLY A 81 -13.19 -21.44 -8.80
C GLY A 81 -11.85 -21.83 -9.44
N PRO A 82 -11.70 -21.75 -10.78
CA PRO A 82 -10.45 -22.11 -11.45
C PRO A 82 -9.31 -21.17 -11.08
N VAL A 83 -8.05 -21.64 -11.22
CA VAL A 83 -6.87 -20.78 -11.11
C VAL A 83 -6.93 -19.72 -12.24
N PRO A 84 -6.85 -18.42 -11.93
CA PRO A 84 -6.95 -17.38 -12.94
C PRO A 84 -5.77 -17.35 -13.92
N ALA A 85 -6.02 -17.68 -15.18
CA ALA A 85 -5.02 -17.61 -16.26
C ALA A 85 -4.76 -16.18 -16.78
N TYR A 86 -5.55 -15.20 -16.34
CA TYR A 86 -5.51 -13.82 -16.85
C TYR A 86 -4.69 -12.85 -15.96
N VAL A 87 -4.08 -13.33 -14.87
CA VAL A 87 -3.29 -12.48 -13.97
C VAL A 87 -2.10 -11.93 -14.74
N PRO A 88 -1.88 -10.60 -14.77
CA PRO A 88 -0.74 -10.01 -15.46
C PRO A 88 0.60 -10.48 -14.88
N ALA A 89 1.61 -10.65 -15.73
CA ALA A 89 2.94 -11.14 -15.37
C ALA A 89 3.60 -10.36 -14.21
N GLU A 90 3.35 -9.05 -14.10
CA GLU A 90 3.88 -8.17 -13.02
C GLU A 90 3.58 -8.68 -11.60
N ILE A 91 2.42 -9.32 -11.43
CA ILE A 91 1.92 -9.78 -10.12
C ILE A 91 1.60 -11.26 -10.11
N GLN A 92 2.08 -12.00 -11.13
CA GLN A 92 1.83 -13.42 -11.25
C GLN A 92 2.58 -14.19 -10.15
N TYR A 93 2.05 -15.35 -9.76
CA TYR A 93 2.66 -16.21 -8.76
C TYR A 93 4.14 -16.52 -9.05
N HIS A 94 4.98 -16.28 -8.05
CA HIS A 94 6.35 -16.76 -7.96
C HIS A 94 6.57 -17.39 -6.59
N PRO A 95 7.18 -18.58 -6.50
CA PRO A 95 7.46 -19.20 -5.20
C PRO A 95 8.38 -18.34 -4.34
N MET A 96 8.05 -18.14 -3.06
CA MET A 96 8.91 -17.42 -2.11
C MET A 96 9.48 -18.32 -0.99
N VAL A 97 9.28 -19.64 -1.04
CA VAL A 97 9.73 -20.59 0.01
C VAL A 97 11.22 -20.48 0.32
N SER A 98 12.07 -20.29 -0.69
CA SER A 98 13.52 -20.13 -0.50
C SER A 98 13.88 -18.83 0.22
N ALA A 99 12.99 -17.84 0.23
CA ALA A 99 13.16 -16.55 0.88
C ALA A 99 12.62 -16.51 2.32
N TYR A 100 11.96 -17.57 2.82
CA TYR A 100 11.34 -17.56 4.16
C TYR A 100 12.30 -17.11 5.27
N PRO A 101 13.55 -17.63 5.38
CA PRO A 101 14.44 -17.19 6.46
C PRO A 101 14.72 -15.69 6.44
N ALA A 102 14.93 -15.11 5.24
CA ALA A 102 15.17 -13.68 5.08
C ALA A 102 13.92 -12.84 5.38
N LEU A 103 12.76 -13.30 4.94
CA LEU A 103 11.47 -12.64 5.18
C LEU A 103 11.10 -12.68 6.67
N VAL A 104 11.25 -13.82 7.34
CA VAL A 104 11.05 -13.97 8.79
C VAL A 104 11.96 -13.01 9.55
N ALA A 105 13.26 -12.96 9.21
CA ALA A 105 14.19 -12.03 9.84
C ALA A 105 13.80 -10.55 9.60
N TRP A 106 13.32 -10.22 8.41
CA TRP A 106 12.87 -8.87 8.07
C TRP A 106 11.59 -8.46 8.79
N LEU A 107 10.64 -9.40 8.96
CA LEU A 107 9.39 -9.22 9.70
C LEU A 107 9.64 -9.14 11.21
N ALA A 108 10.56 -9.94 11.74
CA ALA A 108 10.96 -9.92 13.15
C ALA A 108 11.52 -8.56 13.58
N LYS A 109 12.33 -7.90 12.72
CA LYS A 109 12.81 -6.52 12.96
C LYS A 109 11.68 -5.49 13.10
N ARG A 110 10.48 -5.80 12.63
CA ARG A 110 9.26 -4.98 12.74
C ARG A 110 8.34 -5.42 13.88
N ASN A 111 8.78 -6.36 14.71
CA ASN A 111 7.97 -7.02 15.73
C ASN A 111 6.67 -7.64 15.16
N SER A 112 6.71 -8.12 13.91
CA SER A 112 5.52 -8.61 13.19
C SER A 112 5.05 -9.97 13.71
N ALA A 113 3.74 -10.11 13.95
CA ALA A 113 3.08 -11.38 14.27
C ALA A 113 3.25 -12.42 13.15
N LEU A 114 3.47 -11.98 11.91
CA LEU A 114 3.61 -12.82 10.71
C LEU A 114 5.04 -13.38 10.51
N ALA A 115 5.94 -13.14 11.46
CA ALA A 115 7.35 -13.52 11.38
C ALA A 115 7.58 -15.01 11.70
N ASP A 116 6.92 -15.91 10.98
CA ASP A 116 7.11 -17.36 11.06
C ASP A 116 6.73 -18.06 9.74
N ASP A 117 7.18 -19.30 9.60
CA ASP A 117 6.99 -20.09 8.39
C ASP A 117 5.53 -20.48 8.15
N GLN A 118 4.71 -20.61 9.20
CA GLN A 118 3.31 -20.99 9.07
C GLN A 118 2.51 -19.89 8.36
N HIS A 119 2.71 -18.64 8.77
CA HIS A 119 2.12 -17.48 8.10
C HIS A 119 2.60 -17.36 6.66
N LEU A 120 3.90 -17.48 6.41
CA LEU A 120 4.44 -17.39 5.04
C LEU A 120 3.93 -18.53 4.15
N ALA A 121 3.76 -19.75 4.69
CA ALA A 121 3.19 -20.89 3.97
C ALA A 121 1.73 -20.67 3.59
N ALA A 122 0.91 -20.11 4.49
CA ALA A 122 -0.47 -19.79 4.18
C ALA A 122 -0.60 -18.68 3.11
N ILE A 123 0.29 -17.68 3.13
CA ILE A 123 0.37 -16.65 2.08
C ILE A 123 0.79 -17.25 0.73
N GLU A 124 1.82 -18.09 0.73
CA GLU A 124 2.30 -18.83 -0.45
C GLU A 124 1.18 -19.67 -1.08
N ALA A 125 0.47 -20.46 -0.26
CA ALA A 125 -0.63 -21.30 -0.72
C ALA A 125 -1.76 -20.48 -1.35
N ALA A 126 -2.12 -19.33 -0.76
CA ALA A 126 -3.11 -18.42 -1.32
C ALA A 126 -2.64 -17.82 -2.66
N GLY A 127 -1.38 -17.36 -2.73
CA GLY A 127 -0.79 -16.83 -3.95
C GLY A 127 -0.80 -17.86 -5.08
N GLN A 128 -0.34 -19.08 -4.80
CA GLN A 128 -0.33 -20.19 -5.75
C GLN A 128 -1.74 -20.51 -6.25
N ARG A 129 -2.72 -20.58 -5.33
CA ARG A 129 -4.12 -20.93 -5.65
C ARG A 129 -4.78 -19.94 -6.62
N TRP A 130 -4.39 -18.67 -6.55
CA TRP A 130 -5.00 -17.59 -7.31
C TRP A 130 -4.07 -16.96 -8.34
N ASN A 131 -2.91 -17.56 -8.57
CA ASN A 131 -1.89 -17.09 -9.51
C ASN A 131 -1.40 -15.66 -9.21
N VAL A 132 -1.33 -15.29 -7.92
CA VAL A 132 -0.87 -13.98 -7.44
C VAL A 132 0.45 -14.13 -6.68
N ASP A 133 1.37 -13.19 -6.88
CA ASP A 133 2.65 -13.15 -6.18
C ASP A 133 2.45 -13.08 -4.64
N PRO A 134 2.94 -14.06 -3.87
CA PRO A 134 2.79 -14.06 -2.42
C PRO A 134 3.53 -12.90 -1.72
N LEU A 135 4.59 -12.33 -2.31
CA LEU A 135 5.22 -11.11 -1.80
C LEU A 135 4.30 -9.89 -1.95
N LEU A 136 3.45 -9.85 -2.99
CA LEU A 136 2.44 -8.80 -3.12
C LEU A 136 1.36 -8.93 -2.03
N LEU A 137 0.92 -10.15 -1.74
CA LEU A 137 -0.01 -10.40 -0.63
C LEU A 137 0.58 -9.96 0.71
N LEU A 138 1.84 -10.29 0.96
CA LEU A 138 2.54 -9.83 2.16
C LEU A 138 2.69 -8.30 2.19
N ALA A 139 2.98 -7.66 1.05
CA ALA A 139 3.06 -6.20 0.94
C ALA A 139 1.75 -5.49 1.32
N ILE A 140 0.61 -6.06 0.94
CA ILE A 140 -0.71 -5.53 1.31
C ILE A 140 -0.89 -5.53 2.83
N THR A 141 -0.44 -6.56 3.56
CA THR A 141 -0.49 -6.56 5.04
C THR A 141 0.36 -5.43 5.65
N GLY A 142 1.43 -5.04 4.96
CA GLY A 142 2.24 -3.88 5.31
C GLY A 142 1.47 -2.58 5.20
N GLN A 143 0.75 -2.40 4.09
CA GLN A 143 -0.05 -1.20 3.85
C GLN A 143 -1.27 -1.12 4.78
N GLU A 144 -1.96 -2.23 5.00
CA GLU A 144 -3.20 -2.27 5.78
C GLU A 144 -2.94 -2.25 7.29
N GLN A 145 -1.96 -3.00 7.76
CA GLN A 145 -1.79 -3.28 9.19
C GLN A 145 -0.33 -3.16 9.66
N SER A 146 0.55 -2.53 8.87
CA SER A 146 1.98 -2.39 9.19
C SER A 146 2.65 -3.73 9.52
N PHE A 147 2.25 -4.82 8.84
CA PHE A 147 2.69 -6.19 9.11
C PHE A 147 2.30 -6.73 10.50
N VAL A 148 1.23 -6.24 11.10
CA VAL A 148 0.69 -6.74 12.38
C VAL A 148 1.74 -6.75 13.50
N PRO A 149 2.26 -5.59 13.95
CA PRO A 149 3.20 -5.57 15.07
C PRO A 149 2.55 -6.15 16.33
N ARG A 150 3.28 -6.97 17.11
CA ARG A 150 2.81 -7.58 18.37
C ARG A 150 2.59 -6.53 19.46
N ARG A 151 1.50 -5.78 19.35
CA ARG A 151 1.03 -4.74 20.28
C ARG A 151 -0.48 -4.58 20.15
N GLY A 152 -1.14 -4.16 21.23
CA GLY A 152 -2.59 -3.97 21.24
C GLY A 152 -3.34 -5.26 20.85
N ASN A 153 -4.32 -5.14 19.95
CA ASN A 153 -5.19 -6.24 19.53
C ASN A 153 -4.62 -7.09 18.38
N TRP A 154 -3.30 -7.32 18.36
CA TRP A 154 -2.62 -7.95 17.22
C TRP A 154 -3.18 -9.33 16.88
N GLN A 155 -3.63 -10.13 17.85
CA GLN A 155 -4.24 -11.45 17.62
C GLN A 155 -5.54 -11.36 16.81
N ALA A 156 -6.31 -10.29 16.96
CA ALA A 156 -7.52 -10.08 16.18
C ALA A 156 -7.18 -9.60 14.76
N VAL A 157 -6.19 -8.69 14.65
CA VAL A 157 -5.71 -8.16 13.37
C VAL A 157 -5.08 -9.26 12.51
N GLU A 158 -4.30 -10.15 13.13
CA GLU A 158 -3.67 -11.31 12.51
C GLU A 158 -4.69 -12.22 11.83
N ARG A 159 -5.94 -12.29 12.29
CA ARG A 159 -6.95 -13.14 11.64
C ARG A 159 -7.43 -12.59 10.29
N ASN A 160 -7.21 -11.30 10.00
CA ASN A 160 -7.52 -10.67 8.71
C ASN A 160 -6.63 -9.42 8.48
N PRO A 161 -5.33 -9.60 8.21
CA PRO A 161 -4.39 -8.49 8.07
C PRO A 161 -4.52 -7.75 6.74
N TRP A 162 -5.31 -8.28 5.80
CA TRP A 162 -5.58 -7.69 4.49
C TRP A 162 -6.82 -6.80 4.47
N ASN A 163 -7.59 -6.76 5.56
CA ASN A 163 -8.79 -5.95 5.68
C ASN A 163 -9.86 -6.30 4.61
N VAL A 164 -9.87 -7.56 4.15
CA VAL A 164 -10.85 -8.04 3.16
C VAL A 164 -12.21 -8.21 3.81
N PHE A 165 -13.27 -7.88 3.07
CA PHE A 165 -14.65 -7.77 3.57
C PHE A 165 -14.81 -6.77 4.72
N GLY A 166 -13.93 -5.77 4.77
CA GLY A 166 -13.87 -4.77 5.82
C GLY A 166 -12.93 -5.17 6.95
N SER A 167 -13.01 -4.41 8.05
CA SER A 167 -12.15 -4.58 9.22
C SER A 167 -12.21 -5.99 9.79
N TRP A 168 -11.08 -6.46 10.33
CA TRP A 168 -11.00 -7.61 11.24
C TRP A 168 -12.03 -7.54 12.38
N GLN A 169 -12.55 -6.34 12.68
CA GLN A 169 -13.66 -6.10 13.62
C GLN A 169 -15.03 -6.60 13.12
N ARG A 170 -15.24 -6.70 11.81
CA ARG A 170 -16.50 -7.12 11.19
C ARG A 170 -16.45 -8.57 10.70
N TRP A 171 -15.29 -9.02 10.23
CA TRP A 171 -15.11 -10.38 9.74
C TRP A 171 -13.71 -10.90 10.07
N SER A 172 -13.64 -12.12 10.63
CA SER A 172 -12.39 -12.80 10.98
C SER A 172 -12.45 -14.29 10.64
N GLY A 173 -12.53 -14.59 9.33
CA GLY A 173 -12.59 -15.96 8.81
C GLY A 173 -11.34 -16.81 9.09
N GLY A 174 -10.32 -16.23 9.73
CA GLY A 174 -9.02 -16.85 9.99
C GLY A 174 -7.99 -16.39 8.97
N PHE A 175 -6.71 -16.56 9.30
CA PHE A 175 -5.61 -16.09 8.48
C PHE A 175 -5.68 -16.70 7.06
N ASP A 176 -5.81 -18.03 6.96
CA ASP A 176 -5.83 -18.75 5.68
C ASP A 176 -6.99 -18.34 4.77
N ALA A 177 -8.20 -18.24 5.33
CA ALA A 177 -9.38 -17.80 4.58
C ALA A 177 -9.20 -16.35 4.11
N SER A 178 -8.68 -15.48 4.97
CA SER A 178 -8.41 -14.08 4.63
C SER A 178 -7.34 -13.94 3.55
N ALA A 179 -6.27 -14.74 3.62
CA ALA A 179 -5.22 -14.76 2.62
C ALA A 179 -5.77 -15.19 1.25
N SER A 180 -6.59 -16.25 1.22
CA SER A 180 -7.21 -16.74 -0.01
C SER A 180 -8.18 -15.72 -0.61
N TRP A 181 -8.97 -15.03 0.22
CA TRP A 181 -9.85 -13.95 -0.24
C TRP A 181 -9.09 -12.72 -0.75
N ALA A 182 -7.98 -12.36 -0.11
CA ALA A 182 -7.11 -11.29 -0.58
C ALA A 182 -6.51 -11.63 -1.95
N ALA A 183 -5.99 -12.84 -2.12
CA ALA A 183 -5.43 -13.31 -3.38
C ALA A 183 -6.48 -13.37 -4.49
N ASN A 184 -7.67 -13.92 -4.22
CA ASN A 184 -8.80 -13.90 -5.14
C ASN A 184 -9.20 -12.47 -5.55
N THR A 185 -9.25 -11.55 -4.59
CA THR A 185 -9.62 -10.15 -4.83
C THR A 185 -8.60 -9.45 -5.72
N VAL A 186 -7.30 -9.61 -5.43
CA VAL A 186 -6.22 -9.05 -6.27
C VAL A 186 -6.28 -9.62 -7.68
N ALA A 187 -6.40 -10.94 -7.83
CA ALA A 187 -6.53 -11.58 -9.14
C ALA A 187 -7.73 -11.00 -9.92
N ARG A 188 -8.92 -11.00 -9.32
CA ARG A 188 -10.14 -10.46 -9.95
C ARG A 188 -9.99 -9.00 -10.38
N LEU A 189 -9.43 -8.15 -9.51
CA LEU A 189 -9.25 -6.73 -9.78
C LEU A 189 -8.17 -6.44 -10.83
N SER A 190 -7.20 -7.34 -11.00
CA SER A 190 -6.15 -7.21 -12.02
C SER A 190 -6.66 -7.40 -13.45
N LYS A 191 -7.84 -8.00 -13.62
CA LYS A 191 -8.41 -8.32 -14.93
C LYS A 191 -8.59 -7.06 -15.76
N GLY A 192 -8.17 -7.13 -17.03
CA GLY A 192 -8.33 -6.03 -17.98
C GLY A 192 -7.45 -4.82 -17.70
N CYS A 193 -6.37 -4.97 -16.90
CA CYS A 193 -5.40 -3.92 -16.69
C CYS A 193 -4.86 -3.41 -18.04
N PRO A 194 -4.95 -2.09 -18.31
CA PRO A 194 -4.33 -1.49 -19.48
C PRO A 194 -2.80 -1.71 -19.49
N SER A 195 -2.21 -1.85 -20.67
CA SER A 195 -0.78 -2.16 -20.84
C SER A 195 0.17 -1.04 -20.42
N ASP A 196 -0.33 0.19 -20.32
CA ASP A 196 0.42 1.39 -19.92
C ASP A 196 0.25 1.73 -18.42
N THR A 197 -0.48 0.89 -17.68
CA THR A 197 -0.83 1.12 -16.28
C THR A 197 -0.20 0.04 -15.39
N SER A 198 0.44 0.43 -14.29
CA SER A 198 0.91 -0.53 -13.29
C SER A 198 -0.27 -1.34 -12.72
N VAL A 199 -0.08 -2.64 -12.61
CA VAL A 199 -1.15 -3.55 -12.17
C VAL A 199 -1.57 -3.26 -10.74
N ILE A 200 -0.65 -2.88 -9.85
CA ILE A 200 -0.97 -2.53 -8.45
C ILE A 200 -1.83 -1.25 -8.40
N LYS A 201 -1.52 -0.26 -9.25
CA LYS A 201 -2.35 0.95 -9.38
C LYS A 201 -3.74 0.62 -9.94
N TRP A 202 -3.81 -0.24 -10.96
CA TRP A 202 -5.07 -0.72 -11.51
C TRP A 202 -5.92 -1.45 -10.47
N VAL A 203 -5.31 -2.31 -9.65
CA VAL A 203 -5.97 -3.01 -8.54
C VAL A 203 -6.52 -2.03 -7.51
N ASN A 204 -5.85 -0.90 -7.24
CA ASN A 204 -6.41 0.15 -6.37
C ASN A 204 -7.69 0.77 -6.95
N GLY A 205 -7.75 0.89 -8.28
CA GLY A 205 -8.95 1.24 -9.03
C GLY A 205 -9.17 2.72 -9.27
N PHE A 206 -8.13 3.55 -9.12
CA PHE A 206 -8.16 4.98 -9.42
C PHE A 206 -7.21 5.31 -10.58
N ASP A 207 -7.60 6.26 -11.43
CA ASP A 207 -6.74 6.84 -12.46
C ASP A 207 -5.79 7.91 -11.89
N ALA A 208 -5.04 8.59 -12.77
CA ALA A 208 -4.10 9.66 -12.37
C ALA A 208 -4.80 10.90 -11.80
N SER A 209 -6.09 11.09 -12.05
CA SER A 209 -6.89 12.20 -11.51
C SER A 209 -7.56 11.88 -10.17
N GLY A 210 -7.44 10.62 -9.70
CA GLY A 210 -8.10 10.16 -8.48
C GLY A 210 -9.55 9.75 -8.69
N ILE A 211 -9.98 9.52 -9.93
CA ILE A 211 -11.34 9.05 -10.26
C ILE A 211 -11.32 7.53 -10.44
N ARG A 212 -12.41 6.86 -10.03
CA ARG A 212 -12.57 5.41 -10.20
C ARG A 212 -12.56 5.03 -11.68
N SER A 213 -11.65 4.15 -12.06
CA SER A 213 -11.45 3.72 -13.45
C SER A 213 -11.47 2.21 -13.66
N ASN A 214 -11.24 1.43 -12.60
CA ASN A 214 -11.37 -0.03 -12.66
C ASN A 214 -12.85 -0.44 -12.53
N PRO A 215 -13.43 -1.19 -13.48
CA PRO A 215 -14.82 -1.62 -13.42
C PRO A 215 -15.12 -2.54 -12.23
N GLY A 216 -14.09 -3.14 -11.61
CA GLY A 216 -14.17 -3.90 -10.37
C GLY A 216 -14.21 -3.04 -9.10
N TRP A 217 -14.35 -1.72 -9.22
CA TRP A 217 -14.36 -0.69 -8.16
C TRP A 217 -13.05 -0.48 -7.40
N GLY A 218 -12.11 -1.44 -7.42
CA GLY A 218 -10.80 -1.30 -6.82
C GLY A 218 -10.70 -1.81 -5.38
N TYR A 219 -9.47 -1.92 -4.88
CA TYR A 219 -9.17 -2.56 -3.60
C TYR A 219 -9.46 -1.65 -2.39
N ALA A 220 -9.04 -0.38 -2.46
CA ALA A 220 -9.09 0.55 -1.35
C ALA A 220 -9.85 1.84 -1.71
N GLY A 221 -10.24 2.60 -0.69
CA GLY A 221 -10.85 3.93 -0.82
C GLY A 221 -9.85 5.08 -1.02
N ASP A 222 -8.56 4.83 -0.78
CA ASP A 222 -7.49 5.82 -0.90
C ASP A 222 -6.84 5.75 -2.31
N PRO A 223 -6.89 6.83 -3.11
CA PRO A 223 -6.21 6.90 -4.41
C PRO A 223 -4.70 6.62 -4.36
N ASN A 224 -4.06 6.78 -3.20
CA ASN A 224 -2.62 6.58 -2.99
C ASN A 224 -2.26 5.26 -2.31
N TRP A 225 -3.23 4.39 -2.01
CA TRP A 225 -2.98 3.08 -1.38
C TRP A 225 -1.92 2.26 -2.11
N TRP A 226 -1.98 2.25 -3.46
CA TRP A 226 -1.04 1.52 -4.30
C TRP A 226 0.42 1.96 -4.10
N CYS A 227 0.68 3.23 -3.76
CA CYS A 227 2.04 3.73 -3.54
C CYS A 227 2.72 3.00 -2.38
N GLY A 228 1.99 2.78 -1.29
CA GLY A 228 2.50 2.09 -0.12
C GLY A 228 2.67 0.59 -0.35
N VAL A 229 1.71 -0.04 -1.04
CA VAL A 229 1.85 -1.44 -1.48
C VAL A 229 3.05 -1.62 -2.38
N SER A 230 3.21 -0.81 -3.43
CA SER A 230 4.36 -0.87 -4.33
C SER A 230 5.69 -0.67 -3.59
N LYS A 231 5.74 0.24 -2.60
CA LYS A 231 6.92 0.43 -1.76
C LYS A 231 7.27 -0.84 -0.98
N PHE A 232 6.31 -1.46 -0.31
CA PHE A 232 6.56 -2.69 0.45
C PHE A 232 6.88 -3.87 -0.46
N TYR A 233 6.18 -4.00 -1.58
CA TYR A 233 6.42 -5.06 -2.55
C TYR A 233 7.85 -4.99 -3.10
N ASN A 234 8.32 -3.80 -3.48
CA ASN A 234 9.72 -3.59 -3.88
C ASN A 234 10.70 -3.97 -2.75
N GLN A 235 10.45 -3.57 -1.50
CA GLN A 235 11.31 -3.94 -0.37
C GLN A 235 11.38 -5.46 -0.18
N LEU A 236 10.23 -6.14 -0.23
CA LEU A 236 10.12 -7.59 -0.05
C LEU A 236 10.81 -8.35 -1.19
N GLN A 237 10.70 -7.88 -2.43
CA GLN A 237 11.44 -8.43 -3.57
C GLN A 237 12.96 -8.30 -3.37
N GLN A 238 13.46 -7.20 -2.79
CA GLN A 238 14.88 -7.08 -2.48
C GLN A 238 15.31 -8.01 -1.35
N VAL A 239 14.48 -8.20 -0.32
CA VAL A 239 14.75 -9.16 0.75
C VAL A 239 14.82 -10.59 0.19
N ALA A 240 13.90 -10.94 -0.71
CA ALA A 240 13.86 -12.26 -1.33
C ALA A 240 15.06 -12.53 -2.26
N LYS A 241 15.58 -11.49 -2.93
CA LYS A 241 16.79 -11.58 -3.78
C LYS A 241 18.10 -11.57 -2.99
N GLY A 242 18.12 -10.88 -1.84
CA GLY A 242 19.32 -10.57 -1.06
C GLY A 242 19.55 -11.45 0.17
N GLY A 243 18.91 -12.63 0.25
CA GLY A 243 19.16 -13.63 1.30
C GLY A 243 20.47 -14.40 1.11
N GLY A 244 21.58 -13.67 0.87
CA GLY A 244 22.95 -14.18 0.84
C GLY A 244 23.81 -13.57 1.94
#